data_AF-A0AAD1EH52-F1
#
_entry.id   AF-A0AAD1EH52-F1
#
_cell.length_a   1.000
_cell.length_b   1.000
_cell.length_c   1.000
_cell.angle_alpha   90.00
_cell.angle_beta   90.00
_cell.angle_gamma   90.00
#
_symmetry.space_group_name_H-M   'P 1'
#
loop_
_entity.id
_entity.type
_entity.pdbx_description
1 polymer ?
#
loop_
_entity_poly.entity_id
_entity_poly.type
_entity_poly.pdbx_seq_one_letter_code
_entity_poly.pdbx_strand_id
1 'polypeptide(L)'
;MLAIQGLKCVYDTGSRGWAIELALKGEGEEAVRRFDVDGPEDAEMLIEAFDESTSSSFDPATGEIVFAYEYATLDDEDEEDEEEEGEEDEDGEEEDDAEVSEDEADEDEKEKVKA
;
A
#
# COMPACT_ATOMS: atom_id res chain seq x y z
N MET A 1 -4.34 19.73 -13.53
CA MET A 1 -3.81 18.35 -13.48
C MET A 1 -3.14 18.00 -14.80
N LEU A 2 -2.09 17.19 -14.76
CA LEU A 2 -1.36 16.66 -15.92
C LEU A 2 -1.69 15.17 -16.08
N ALA A 3 -1.99 14.72 -17.30
CA ALA A 3 -2.29 13.31 -17.53
C ALA A 3 -1.03 12.46 -17.41
N ILE A 4 -1.10 11.36 -16.65
CA ILE A 4 0.01 10.44 -16.48
C ILE A 4 0.00 9.48 -17.69
N GLN A 5 1.11 9.46 -18.43
CA GLN A 5 1.29 8.59 -19.60
C GLN A 5 1.95 7.26 -19.24
N GLY A 6 2.65 7.23 -18.11
CA GLY A 6 3.31 6.04 -17.62
C GLY A 6 3.92 6.27 -16.26
N LEU A 7 4.10 5.17 -15.54
CA LEU A 7 4.68 5.10 -14.22
C LEU A 7 5.88 4.15 -14.28
N LYS A 8 6.99 4.56 -13.67
CA LYS A 8 8.21 3.77 -13.58
C LYS A 8 8.65 3.63 -12.13
N CYS A 9 8.77 2.39 -11.66
CA CYS A 9 9.41 2.09 -10.39
C CYS A 9 10.94 2.05 -10.55
N VAL A 10 11.64 2.69 -9.61
CA VAL A 10 13.09 2.84 -9.62
C VAL A 10 13.65 2.54 -8.25
N TYR A 11 14.52 1.54 -8.17
CA TYR A 11 15.41 1.38 -7.02
C TYR A 11 16.68 2.22 -7.24
N ASP A 12 16.86 3.27 -6.44
CA ASP A 12 18.05 4.12 -6.46
C ASP A 12 19.17 3.48 -5.63
N THR A 13 20.18 2.95 -6.31
CA THR A 13 21.34 2.33 -5.64
C THR A 13 22.22 3.32 -4.86
N GLY A 14 22.12 4.63 -5.14
CA GLY A 14 22.88 5.68 -4.47
C GLY A 14 22.31 6.00 -3.09
N SER A 15 21.00 6.24 -3.01
CA SER A 15 20.28 6.45 -1.74
C SER A 15 19.86 5.15 -1.07
N ARG A 16 19.93 4.02 -1.78
CA ARG A 16 19.39 2.70 -1.38
C ARG A 16 17.90 2.73 -1.09
N GLY A 17 17.15 3.56 -1.81
CA GLY A 17 15.71 3.76 -1.63
C GLY A 17 14.91 3.45 -2.89
N TRP A 18 13.59 3.33 -2.72
CA TRP A 18 12.63 3.19 -3.80
C TRP A 18 12.05 4.55 -4.19
N ALA A 19 11.70 4.69 -5.46
CA ALA A 19 11.08 5.88 -5.98
C ALA A 19 10.19 5.54 -7.17
N ILE A 20 9.19 6.38 -7.39
CA ILE A 20 8.33 6.35 -8.56
C ILE A 20 8.62 7.57 -9.43
N GLU A 21 8.67 7.35 -10.73
CA GLU A 21 8.83 8.37 -11.75
C GLU A 21 7.61 8.37 -12.68
N LEU A 22 6.92 9.50 -12.76
CA LEU A 22 5.77 9.73 -13.62
C LEU A 22 6.20 10.44 -14.89
N ALA A 23 5.83 9.87 -16.03
CA ALA A 23 5.84 10.55 -17.30
C ALA A 23 4.51 11.29 -17.48
N LEU A 24 4.56 12.62 -17.51
CA LEU A 24 3.41 13.51 -17.57
C LEU A 24 3.32 14.16 -18.94
N LYS A 25 2.10 14.32 -19.45
CA LYS A 25 1.82 15.04 -20.70
C LYS A 25 0.72 16.07 -20.51
N GLY A 26 1.03 17.32 -20.87
CA GLY A 26 0.09 18.43 -20.94
C GLY A 26 -0.02 19.01 -22.34
N GLU A 27 -0.74 20.12 -22.52
CA GLU A 27 -0.88 20.85 -23.78
C GLU A 27 0.48 21.37 -24.30
N GLY A 28 1.25 20.49 -24.95
CA GLY A 28 2.54 20.82 -25.57
C GLY A 28 3.78 20.62 -24.69
N GLU A 29 3.63 20.09 -23.48
CA GLU A 29 4.74 19.86 -22.54
C GLU A 29 4.80 18.40 -22.08
N GLU A 30 5.98 17.79 -22.20
CA GLU A 30 6.33 16.51 -21.59
C GLU A 30 7.16 16.81 -20.35
N ALA A 31 6.71 16.33 -19.19
CA ALA A 31 7.38 16.52 -17.92
C ALA A 31 7.62 15.16 -17.25
N VAL A 32 8.71 15.08 -16.49
CA VAL A 32 9.01 13.89 -15.68
C VAL A 32 9.04 14.31 -14.22
N ARG A 33 8.29 13.60 -13.38
CA ARG A 33 8.26 13.86 -11.94
C ARG A 33 8.66 12.62 -11.17
N ARG A 34 9.64 12.78 -10.28
CA ARG A 34 10.13 11.72 -9.41
C ARG A 34 9.77 12.03 -7.96
N PHE A 35 9.36 11.02 -7.21
CA PHE A 35 9.18 11.08 -5.77
C PHE A 35 9.66 9.77 -5.13
N ASP A 36 10.21 9.87 -3.93
CA ASP A 36 10.66 8.72 -3.15
C ASP A 36 9.46 8.06 -2.46
N VAL A 37 9.52 6.74 -2.29
CA VAL A 37 8.51 5.94 -1.58
C VAL A 37 9.20 5.11 -0.51
N ASP A 38 8.48 4.75 0.56
CA ASP A 38 9.12 4.23 1.78
C ASP A 38 9.63 2.79 1.60
N GLY A 39 9.06 2.04 0.65
CA GLY A 39 9.43 0.65 0.40
C GLY A 39 8.96 0.10 -0.95
N PRO A 40 9.31 -1.16 -1.24
CA PRO A 40 8.79 -1.86 -2.41
C PRO A 40 7.28 -2.07 -2.32
N GLU A 41 6.70 -2.24 -1.13
CA GLU A 41 5.26 -2.44 -0.93
C GLU A 41 4.47 -1.20 -1.38
N ASP A 42 4.92 0.01 -1.01
CA ASP A 42 4.31 1.26 -1.47
C ASP A 42 4.42 1.43 -2.99
N ALA A 43 5.56 1.03 -3.56
CA ALA A 43 5.75 1.08 -5.00
C ALA A 43 4.79 0.14 -5.73
N GLU A 44 4.61 -1.09 -5.21
CA GLU A 44 3.66 -2.07 -5.74
C GLU A 44 2.23 -1.57 -5.65
N MET A 45 1.80 -1.07 -4.49
CA MET A 45 0.44 -0.50 -4.32
C MET A 45 0.16 0.64 -5.31
N LEU A 46 1.11 1.53 -5.55
CA LEU A 46 0.95 2.63 -6.51
C LEU A 46 0.89 2.14 -7.96
N ILE A 47 1.65 1.10 -8.30
CA ILE A 47 1.59 0.47 -9.63
C ILE A 47 0.23 -0.18 -9.83
N GLU A 48 -0.25 -0.95 -8.86
CA GLU A 48 -1.56 -1.62 -8.91
C GLU A 48 -2.68 -0.58 -9.06
N ALA A 49 -2.68 0.46 -8.23
CA ALA A 49 -3.66 1.54 -8.33
C ALA A 49 -3.66 2.21 -9.71
N PHE A 50 -2.48 2.41 -10.31
CA PHE A 50 -2.35 2.96 -11.65
C PHE A 50 -2.93 2.03 -12.72
N ASP A 51 -2.57 0.74 -12.68
CA ASP A 51 -2.99 -0.26 -13.66
C ASP A 51 -4.49 -0.56 -13.59
N GLU A 52 -5.08 -0.50 -12.40
CA GLU A 52 -6.52 -0.69 -12.18
C GLU A 52 -7.34 0.57 -12.47
N SER A 53 -6.71 1.75 -12.44
CA SER A 53 -7.42 3.02 -12.68
C SER A 53 -7.92 3.14 -14.12
N THR A 54 -9.12 3.67 -14.29
CA THR A 54 -9.66 4.06 -15.60
C THR A 54 -8.96 5.30 -16.14
N SER A 55 -8.58 6.22 -15.25
CA SER A 55 -7.75 7.36 -15.60
C SER A 55 -6.91 7.80 -14.41
N SER A 56 -5.76 8.41 -14.71
CA SER A 56 -4.85 8.90 -13.68
C SER A 56 -4.25 10.25 -14.05
N SER A 57 -4.08 11.11 -13.05
CA SER A 57 -3.56 12.46 -13.25
C SER A 57 -2.77 12.96 -12.05
N PHE A 58 -1.86 13.89 -12.28
CA PHE A 58 -1.04 14.51 -11.25
C PHE A 58 -1.39 15.99 -11.10
N ASP A 59 -1.62 16.46 -9.87
CA ASP A 59 -1.75 17.88 -9.57
C ASP A 59 -0.41 18.46 -9.07
N PRO A 60 0.27 19.29 -9.88
CA PRO A 60 1.53 19.89 -9.47
C PRO A 60 1.40 20.96 -8.36
N ALA A 61 0.20 21.49 -8.11
CA ALA A 61 -0.02 22.49 -7.07
C ALA A 61 -0.07 21.86 -5.67
N THR A 62 -0.73 20.70 -5.54
CA THR A 62 -0.84 19.96 -4.27
C THR A 62 0.21 18.87 -4.14
N GLY A 63 0.73 18.37 -5.25
CA GLY A 63 1.64 17.22 -5.29
C GLY A 63 0.92 15.87 -5.24
N GLU A 64 -0.39 15.85 -5.50
CA GLU A 64 -1.22 14.65 -5.39
C GLU A 64 -1.31 13.89 -6.73
N ILE A 65 -1.41 12.56 -6.63
CA ILE A 65 -1.76 11.69 -7.75
C ILE A 65 -3.21 11.24 -7.53
N VAL A 66 -4.05 11.45 -8.54
CA VAL A 66 -5.45 11.07 -8.52
C VAL A 66 -5.62 9.88 -9.45
N PHE A 67 -6.10 8.76 -8.89
CA PHE A 67 -6.53 7.57 -9.62
C PHE A 67 -8.06 7.55 -9.62
N ALA A 68 -8.66 7.57 -10.80
CA ALA A 68 -10.11 7.52 -10.97
C ALA A 68 -10.52 6.18 -11.58
N TYR A 69 -11.57 5.59 -11.03
CA TYR A 69 -12.10 4.28 -11.39
C TYR A 69 -13.50 4.43 -12.01
N GLU A 70 -13.95 3.44 -12.76
CA GLU A 70 -15.17 3.48 -13.58
C GLU A 70 -16.47 3.79 -12.80
N TYR A 71 -16.46 3.66 -11.47
CA TYR A 71 -17.58 3.98 -10.57
C TYR A 71 -17.32 5.15 -9.62
N ALA A 72 -16.20 5.87 -9.78
CA ALA A 72 -15.83 6.99 -8.91
C ALA A 72 -16.54 8.31 -9.25
N THR A 73 -17.45 8.32 -10.22
CA THR A 73 -18.49 9.37 -10.28
C THR A 73 -19.53 9.07 -9.20
N LEU A 74 -19.14 9.27 -7.93
CA LEU A 74 -20.09 9.54 -6.87
C LEU A 74 -20.65 10.92 -7.21
N ASP A 75 -21.73 10.92 -7.96
CA ASP A 75 -22.58 12.09 -8.11
C ASP A 75 -22.92 12.58 -6.70
N ASP A 76 -22.76 13.88 -6.47
CA ASP A 76 -23.31 14.61 -5.33
C ASP A 76 -24.85 14.51 -5.36
N GLU A 77 -25.41 13.33 -5.07
CA GLU A 77 -26.84 13.15 -4.79
C GLU A 77 -27.00 12.58 -3.37
N ASP A 78 -27.37 13.51 -2.48
CA ASP A 78 -27.91 13.33 -1.14
C ASP A 78 -28.86 12.13 -0.98
N GLU A 79 -28.80 11.54 0.22
CA GLU A 79 -29.87 10.80 0.93
C GLU A 79 -30.29 9.42 0.38
N GLU A 80 -29.89 8.35 1.07
CA GLU A 80 -30.86 7.46 1.75
C GLU A 80 -30.16 6.59 2.82
N ASP A 81 -30.66 6.77 4.04
CA ASP A 81 -30.35 6.09 5.29
C ASP A 81 -30.73 4.59 5.16
N GLU A 82 -29.77 3.70 4.88
CA GLU A 82 -30.02 2.26 5.02
C GLU A 82 -29.77 1.86 6.47
N GLU A 83 -30.89 1.74 7.18
CA GLU A 83 -31.01 1.33 8.58
C GLU A 83 -30.14 0.11 8.92
N GLU A 84 -29.33 0.28 9.96
CA GLU A 84 -28.55 -0.74 10.65
C GLU A 84 -29.50 -1.80 11.25
N GLU A 85 -29.80 -2.84 10.47
CA GLU A 85 -30.52 -4.02 10.95
C GLU A 85 -29.56 -5.00 11.62
N GLY A 86 -29.54 -4.94 12.96
CA GLY A 86 -29.63 -6.14 13.79
C GLY A 86 -28.32 -6.76 14.28
N GLU A 87 -28.02 -6.49 15.54
CA GLU A 87 -27.07 -7.24 16.38
C GLU A 87 -27.34 -8.76 16.33
N GLU A 88 -26.38 -9.54 15.86
CA GLU A 88 -26.32 -10.99 16.14
C GLU A 88 -25.35 -11.25 17.30
N ASP A 89 -25.95 -11.23 18.50
CA ASP A 89 -25.71 -12.10 19.67
C ASP A 89 -24.25 -12.53 19.97
N GLU A 90 -23.69 -11.92 21.02
CA GLU A 90 -22.69 -12.52 21.90
C GLU A 90 -23.27 -13.80 22.54
N ASP A 91 -22.80 -15.00 22.16
CA ASP A 91 -22.60 -16.05 23.16
C ASP A 91 -21.63 -17.14 22.68
N GLY A 92 -20.54 -17.30 23.41
CA GLY A 92 -19.47 -18.24 23.12
C GLY A 92 -18.48 -18.31 24.27
N GLU A 93 -18.99 -18.61 25.47
CA GLU A 93 -18.21 -18.79 26.68
C GLU A 93 -17.05 -19.82 26.53
N GLU A 94 -15.85 -19.30 26.79
CA GLU A 94 -14.82 -19.75 27.74
C GLU A 94 -14.33 -21.22 27.86
N GLU A 95 -12.99 -21.26 27.97
CA GLU A 95 -12.11 -22.20 28.68
C GLU A 95 -11.76 -23.56 28.04
N ASP A 96 -10.51 -23.67 27.58
CA ASP A 96 -9.65 -24.80 27.98
C ASP A 96 -8.19 -24.32 28.06
N ASP A 97 -7.82 -23.91 29.28
CA ASP A 97 -6.45 -23.76 29.76
C ASP A 97 -5.83 -25.17 29.87
N ALA A 98 -4.98 -25.52 28.89
CA ALA A 98 -4.20 -26.75 28.92
C ALA A 98 -2.71 -26.43 29.07
N GLU A 99 -2.37 -26.09 30.32
CA GLU A 99 -1.20 -26.52 31.07
C GLU A 99 0.18 -26.42 30.37
N VAL A 100 0.88 -25.34 30.72
CA VAL A 100 2.34 -25.22 30.66
C VAL A 100 2.95 -26.31 31.55
N SER A 101 3.57 -27.32 30.95
CA SER A 101 4.53 -28.17 31.65
C SER A 101 5.94 -27.64 31.38
N GLU A 102 6.50 -27.00 32.39
CA GLU A 102 7.94 -26.86 32.57
C GLU A 102 8.56 -28.26 32.71
N ASP A 103 9.64 -28.55 31.98
CA ASP A 103 10.82 -29.15 32.63
C ASP A 103 12.10 -28.91 31.79
N GLU A 104 13.14 -28.56 32.53
CA GLU A 104 14.47 -28.20 32.09
C GLU A 104 15.33 -29.41 31.67
N ALA A 105 16.55 -29.07 31.23
CA ALA A 105 17.75 -29.90 31.08
C ALA A 105 17.89 -30.69 29.76
N ASP A 106 18.82 -30.23 28.90
CA ASP A 106 20.17 -30.81 28.97
C ASP A 106 21.20 -29.82 28.41
N GLU A 107 22.23 -29.61 29.21
CA GLU A 107 23.50 -29.01 28.83
C GLU A 107 24.12 -29.83 27.68
N ASP A 108 24.68 -29.21 26.64
CA ASP A 108 25.96 -29.73 26.19
C ASP A 108 26.87 -28.63 25.61
N GLU A 109 28.06 -28.65 26.17
CA GLU A 109 29.17 -27.75 26.00
C GLU A 109 29.83 -27.93 24.63
N LYS A 110 30.41 -26.83 24.13
CA LYS A 110 31.73 -26.78 23.46
C LYS A 110 32.04 -27.87 22.40
N GLU A 111 32.25 -27.41 21.16
CA GLU A 111 33.60 -27.58 20.58
C GLU A 111 33.99 -26.44 19.64
N LYS A 112 35.03 -25.71 20.06
CA LYS A 112 35.88 -24.92 19.18
C LYS A 112 36.74 -25.90 18.38
N VAL A 113 36.73 -25.83 17.06
CA VAL A 113 37.93 -26.12 16.27
C VAL A 113 38.19 -24.98 15.29
N LYS A 114 39.14 -24.13 15.70
CA LYS A 114 40.02 -23.41 14.78
C LYS A 114 41.11 -24.38 14.35
N ALA A 115 41.35 -24.49 13.05
CA ALA A 115 42.69 -24.54 12.43
C ALA A 115 42.54 -24.32 10.92
#